data_AF-A0A8T2CMT7-F1
#
_entry.id   AF-A0A8T2CMT7-F1
#
_cell.length_a   1.000
_cell.length_b   1.000
_cell.length_c   1.000
_cell.angle_alpha   90.00
_cell.angle_beta   90.00
_cell.angle_gamma   90.00
#
_symmetry.space_group_name_H-M   'P 1'
#
loop_
_entity.id
_entity.type
_entity.pdbx_description
1 polymer ?
#
loop_
_entity_poly.entity_id
_entity_poly.type
_entity_poly.pdbx_seq_one_letter_code
_entity_poly.pdbx_strand_id
1 'polypeptide(L)'
;MLTEKNKQFHGAQGASPAEWAEIRHRLLAMQENIQSGSDIDSRSDDPQMCGLYVSDIYEYLHELEVKPKLRPLDDYMEKVQEEVTPSSRGVLVDWLVEVAEEFELGSETLYLTVSYIDRFLSLKTVNEQKLQLLGVSAMFIASKYEEKRRPKVEDFCYITANTYTKEDVLKMEEEILLALEYELGRPTINTFLRRFIRVAQEDFKVPNLPQLEPLCCYLSELSMLHYSCVKFVPSLLAASAVFLARFIIRPKQHPWSQMLEEYTKYEAADLQVCVGIMHDLYLRRSEGASKAVRKKYNQHKFQYVATIRVYQELPVTLWEDVTI
;
A
#
# COMPACT_ATOMS: atom_id res chain seq x y z
N MET A 1 14.80 36.53 5.99
CA MET A 1 13.75 36.70 7.04
C MET A 1 12.66 35.64 6.82
N LEU A 2 13.03 34.36 6.90
CA LEU A 2 12.17 33.20 6.55
C LEU A 2 12.47 32.01 7.50
N THR A 3 12.49 32.27 8.81
CA THR A 3 12.96 31.31 9.83
C THR A 3 11.94 30.96 10.92
N GLU A 4 10.62 31.06 10.70
CA GLU A 4 9.65 30.81 11.79
C GLU A 4 8.39 29.99 11.46
N LYS A 5 8.28 29.30 10.31
CA LYS A 5 7.08 28.47 10.02
C LYS A 5 7.24 26.94 10.07
N ASN A 6 8.39 26.40 10.47
CA ASN A 6 8.64 24.94 10.53
C ASN A 6 8.58 24.32 11.94
N LYS A 7 7.72 24.81 12.84
CA LYS A 7 7.67 24.31 14.23
C LYS A 7 6.32 23.78 14.75
N GLN A 8 5.36 23.46 13.88
CA GLN A 8 4.09 22.86 14.32
C GLN A 8 3.68 21.63 13.50
N PHE A 9 4.55 20.62 13.46
CA PHE A 9 4.19 19.24 13.09
C PHE A 9 4.99 18.26 13.96
N HIS A 10 4.87 18.39 15.29
CA HIS A 10 5.22 17.33 16.23
C HIS A 10 3.99 17.02 17.06
N GLY A 11 3.38 15.86 16.80
CA GLY A 11 2.23 15.36 17.55
C GLY A 11 1.14 14.72 16.72
N ALA A 12 1.46 13.87 15.75
CA ALA A 12 0.49 12.90 15.23
C ALA A 12 0.64 11.61 16.04
N GLN A 13 0.02 11.57 17.22
CA GLN A 13 -0.13 10.33 17.98
C GLN A 13 -1.02 9.39 17.14
N GLY A 14 -0.47 8.24 16.75
CA GLY A 14 -1.26 7.18 16.12
C GLY A 14 -2.31 6.65 17.09
N ALA A 15 -3.42 6.17 16.54
CA ALA A 15 -4.51 5.59 17.33
C ALA A 15 -3.98 4.45 18.22
N SER A 16 -4.30 4.55 19.51
CA SER A 16 -3.96 3.60 20.56
C SER A 16 -4.64 2.24 20.33
N PRO A 17 -4.12 1.15 20.92
CA PRO A 17 -4.75 -0.17 20.86
C PRO A 17 -6.22 -0.22 21.34
N ALA A 18 -6.63 0.76 22.16
CA ALA A 18 -7.99 0.93 22.65
C ALA A 18 -8.91 1.58 21.61
N GLU A 19 -8.43 2.56 20.85
CA GLU A 19 -9.18 3.13 19.71
C GLU A 19 -9.39 2.07 18.61
N TRP A 20 -8.40 1.21 18.39
CA TRP A 20 -8.59 0.02 17.53
C TRP A 20 -9.57 -1.01 18.10
N ALA A 21 -9.77 -1.07 19.42
CA ALA A 21 -10.77 -1.93 20.05
C ALA A 21 -12.19 -1.38 19.89
N GLU A 22 -12.34 -0.07 19.99
CA GLU A 22 -13.59 0.64 19.76
C GLU A 22 -14.06 0.45 18.31
N ILE A 23 -13.14 0.60 17.35
CA ILE A 23 -13.38 0.32 15.93
C ILE A 23 -13.83 -1.14 15.75
N ARG A 24 -13.15 -2.12 16.38
CA ARG A 24 -13.58 -3.53 16.38
C ARG A 24 -14.99 -3.77 16.90
N HIS A 25 -15.39 -3.06 17.96
CA HIS A 25 -16.72 -3.26 18.54
C HIS A 25 -17.83 -2.68 17.65
N ARG A 26 -17.54 -1.58 16.94
CA ARG A 26 -18.43 -1.02 15.90
C ARG A 26 -18.52 -1.95 14.67
N LEU A 27 -17.40 -2.56 14.28
CA LEU A 27 -17.33 -3.53 13.17
C LEU A 27 -18.27 -4.72 13.36
N LEU A 28 -18.39 -5.24 14.60
CA LEU A 28 -19.27 -6.36 14.92
C LEU A 28 -20.75 -5.95 14.97
N ALA A 29 -21.06 -4.76 15.47
CA ALA A 29 -22.44 -4.29 15.61
C ALA A 29 -23.11 -3.95 14.25
N MET A 30 -22.34 -3.56 13.24
CA MET A 30 -22.87 -3.23 11.91
C MET A 30 -23.13 -4.47 11.03
N GLN A 31 -22.63 -5.65 11.40
CA GLN A 31 -22.90 -6.90 10.68
C GLN A 31 -24.36 -7.37 10.81
N GLU A 32 -25.09 -6.97 11.86
CA GLU A 32 -26.47 -7.40 12.08
C GLU A 32 -27.50 -6.70 11.16
N ASN A 33 -27.12 -5.65 10.43
CA ASN A 33 -28.07 -4.81 9.68
C ASN A 33 -28.11 -5.06 8.15
N ILE A 34 -27.66 -6.21 7.69
CA ILE A 34 -27.69 -6.58 6.27
C ILE A 34 -29.14 -6.88 5.83
N GLN A 35 -29.88 -5.86 5.40
CA GLN A 35 -31.05 -6.06 4.53
C GLN A 35 -31.12 -5.06 3.36
N SER A 36 -31.10 -5.68 2.17
CA SER A 36 -31.64 -5.26 0.88
C SER A 36 -31.11 -3.98 0.22
N GLY A 37 -29.85 -4.05 -0.20
CA GLY A 37 -29.34 -3.43 -1.42
C GLY A 37 -28.51 -4.50 -2.13
N SER A 38 -28.64 -4.67 -3.44
CA SER A 38 -28.04 -5.79 -4.18
C SER A 38 -26.52 -5.88 -3.95
N ASP A 39 -26.10 -6.89 -3.19
CA ASP A 39 -24.70 -7.12 -2.85
C ASP A 39 -23.86 -7.32 -4.12
N ILE A 40 -22.82 -6.50 -4.27
CA ILE A 40 -21.84 -6.53 -5.37
C ILE A 40 -21.22 -7.93 -5.51
N ASP A 41 -21.05 -8.63 -4.38
CA ASP A 41 -20.40 -9.94 -4.33
C ASP A 41 -21.36 -11.09 -4.71
N SER A 42 -22.68 -10.85 -4.61
CA SER A 42 -23.73 -11.80 -5.00
C SER A 42 -24.12 -11.78 -6.48
N ARG A 43 -23.61 -10.79 -7.25
CA ARG A 43 -24.04 -10.52 -8.64
C ARG A 43 -23.24 -11.23 -9.73
N SER A 44 -22.15 -11.91 -9.39
CA SER A 44 -21.29 -12.55 -10.39
C SER A 44 -21.61 -14.03 -10.53
N ASP A 45 -21.93 -14.48 -11.75
CA ASP A 45 -22.04 -15.91 -12.10
C ASP A 45 -20.66 -16.60 -12.22
N ASP A 46 -19.56 -15.83 -12.08
CA ASP A 46 -18.21 -16.38 -12.11
C ASP A 46 -17.88 -17.14 -10.82
N PRO A 47 -17.70 -18.48 -10.87
CA PRO A 47 -17.37 -19.28 -9.69
C PRO A 47 -16.03 -18.88 -9.05
N GLN A 48 -15.14 -18.19 -9.76
CA GLN A 48 -13.88 -17.67 -9.21
C GLN A 48 -14.06 -16.49 -8.26
N MET A 49 -15.22 -15.81 -8.31
CA MET A 49 -15.53 -14.70 -7.41
C MET A 49 -15.88 -15.16 -6.01
N CYS A 50 -16.16 -16.46 -5.81
CA CYS A 50 -16.35 -17.10 -4.51
C CYS A 50 -17.30 -16.32 -3.57
N GLY A 51 -18.39 -15.76 -4.10
CA GLY A 51 -19.29 -14.83 -3.38
C GLY A 51 -19.68 -15.28 -1.97
N LEU A 52 -19.92 -16.59 -1.80
CA LEU A 52 -20.28 -17.21 -0.51
C LEU A 52 -19.23 -17.05 0.59
N TYR A 53 -17.95 -16.92 0.24
CA TYR A 53 -16.83 -16.81 1.17
C TYR A 53 -16.27 -15.40 1.27
N VAL A 54 -16.79 -14.43 0.50
CA VAL A 54 -16.21 -13.09 0.43
C VAL A 54 -16.21 -12.40 1.79
N SER A 55 -17.29 -12.54 2.58
CA SER A 55 -17.34 -11.96 3.93
C SER A 55 -16.25 -12.56 4.81
N ASP A 56 -16.24 -13.90 4.96
CA ASP A 56 -15.28 -14.64 5.79
C ASP A 56 -13.83 -14.35 5.39
N ILE A 57 -13.55 -14.28 4.09
CA ILE A 57 -12.22 -13.96 3.56
C ILE A 57 -11.80 -12.56 4.01
N TYR A 58 -12.66 -11.54 3.82
CA TYR A 58 -12.28 -10.18 4.17
C TYR A 58 -12.22 -9.93 5.68
N GLU A 59 -13.09 -10.57 6.46
CA GLU A 59 -12.99 -10.58 7.92
C GLU A 59 -11.64 -11.16 8.35
N TYR A 60 -11.25 -12.31 7.81
CA TYR A 60 -9.94 -12.90 8.07
C TYR A 60 -8.77 -12.00 7.63
N LEU A 61 -8.85 -11.36 6.46
CA LEU A 61 -7.81 -10.44 5.99
C LEU A 61 -7.67 -9.21 6.89
N HIS A 62 -8.78 -8.64 7.36
CA HIS A 62 -8.76 -7.53 8.32
C HIS A 62 -8.19 -7.96 9.68
N GLU A 63 -8.45 -9.19 10.13
CA GLU A 63 -7.79 -9.74 11.32
C GLU A 63 -6.28 -9.90 11.11
N LEU A 64 -5.86 -10.44 9.95
CA LEU A 64 -4.44 -10.64 9.64
C LEU A 64 -3.68 -9.33 9.54
N GLU A 65 -4.25 -8.30 8.93
CA GLU A 65 -3.52 -7.06 8.67
C GLU A 65 -3.10 -6.33 9.94
N VAL A 66 -3.83 -6.52 11.05
CA VAL A 66 -3.54 -5.91 12.35
C VAL A 66 -2.72 -6.80 13.28
N LYS A 67 -2.46 -8.07 12.93
CA LYS A 67 -1.67 -8.98 13.77
C LYS A 67 -0.26 -8.40 13.99
N PRO A 68 0.19 -8.18 15.24
CA PRO A 68 1.47 -7.53 15.51
C PRO A 68 2.68 -8.22 14.85
N LYS A 69 2.72 -9.56 14.86
CA LYS A 69 3.79 -10.34 14.21
C LYS A 69 3.90 -10.13 12.69
N LEU A 70 2.80 -9.75 12.06
CA LEU A 70 2.75 -9.51 10.62
C LEU A 70 3.02 -8.05 10.28
N ARG A 71 3.04 -7.14 11.25
CA ARG A 71 3.26 -5.71 11.03
C ARG A 71 4.73 -5.34 11.25
N PRO A 72 5.30 -4.45 10.42
CA PRO A 72 6.55 -3.78 10.80
C PRO A 72 6.29 -2.84 11.97
N LEU A 73 7.33 -2.56 12.76
CA LEU A 73 7.29 -1.47 13.74
C LEU A 73 7.18 -0.14 12.98
N ASP A 74 6.35 0.77 13.47
CA ASP A 74 6.16 2.06 12.81
C ASP A 74 7.34 3.02 12.99
N ASP A 75 8.22 2.73 13.96
CA ASP A 75 9.40 3.53 14.33
C ASP A 75 10.72 2.73 14.32
N TYR A 76 10.80 1.66 13.51
CA TYR A 76 12.04 0.88 13.37
C TYR A 76 13.24 1.71 12.86
N MET A 77 13.00 2.80 12.13
CA MET A 77 14.09 3.66 11.65
C MET A 77 14.78 4.36 12.81
N GLU A 78 14.02 4.76 13.83
CA GLU A 78 14.54 5.45 15.00
C GLU A 78 14.98 4.48 16.11
N LYS A 79 14.28 3.36 16.27
CA LYS A 79 14.50 2.42 17.39
C LYS A 79 15.44 1.27 17.09
N VAL A 80 15.57 0.87 15.82
CA VAL A 80 16.29 -0.34 15.43
C VAL A 80 17.46 0.01 14.50
N GLN A 81 17.22 0.80 13.46
CA GLN A 81 18.26 1.10 12.47
C GLN A 81 19.23 2.16 12.95
N GLU A 82 20.52 1.94 12.65
CA GLU A 82 21.61 2.88 12.98
C GLU A 82 22.10 3.63 11.72
N GLU A 83 22.24 2.93 10.59
CA GLU A 83 22.74 3.48 9.33
C GLU A 83 21.65 3.68 8.27
N VAL A 84 20.65 2.79 8.24
CA VAL A 84 19.55 2.86 7.25
C VAL A 84 18.62 4.02 7.61
N THR A 85 18.40 4.90 6.63
CA THR A 85 17.50 6.05 6.76
C THR A 85 16.21 5.86 5.97
N PRO A 86 15.12 6.58 6.29
CA PRO A 86 13.92 6.65 5.47
C PRO A 86 14.19 6.95 3.99
N SER A 87 15.18 7.80 3.71
CA SER A 87 15.59 8.15 2.35
C SER A 87 16.25 6.97 1.63
N SER A 88 17.19 6.28 2.28
CA SER A 88 17.87 5.11 1.68
C SER A 88 16.88 3.97 1.38
N ARG A 89 15.89 3.74 2.26
CA ARG A 89 14.77 2.81 2.00
C ARG A 89 13.95 3.26 0.79
N GLY A 90 13.58 4.53 0.70
CA GLY A 90 12.81 5.05 -0.43
C GLY A 90 13.54 4.85 -1.76
N VAL A 91 14.86 5.09 -1.80
CA VAL A 91 15.70 4.84 -2.98
C VAL A 91 15.75 3.35 -3.32
N LEU A 92 15.89 2.46 -2.34
CA LEU A 92 15.84 1.01 -2.56
C LEU A 92 14.50 0.60 -3.18
N VAL A 93 13.38 1.03 -2.59
CA VAL A 93 12.05 0.64 -3.04
C VAL A 93 11.74 1.18 -4.43
N ASP A 94 12.14 2.43 -4.75
CA ASP A 94 12.00 2.99 -6.10
C ASP A 94 12.81 2.17 -7.12
N TRP A 95 14.03 1.76 -6.79
CA TRP A 95 14.82 0.87 -7.65
C TRP A 95 14.18 -0.52 -7.82
N LEU A 96 13.62 -1.10 -6.75
CA LEU A 96 12.90 -2.38 -6.84
C LEU A 96 11.67 -2.31 -7.74
N VAL A 97 11.06 -1.14 -7.94
CA VAL A 97 9.99 -0.96 -8.94
C VAL A 97 10.54 -1.17 -10.36
N GLU A 98 11.75 -0.70 -10.65
CA GLU A 98 12.41 -0.93 -11.95
C GLU A 98 12.76 -2.42 -12.12
N VAL A 99 13.29 -3.06 -11.07
CA VAL A 99 13.58 -4.50 -11.06
C VAL A 99 12.32 -5.32 -11.34
N ALA A 100 11.20 -4.95 -10.71
CA ALA A 100 9.92 -5.60 -10.94
C ALA A 100 9.41 -5.42 -12.39
N GLU A 101 9.60 -4.24 -13.01
CA GLU A 101 9.27 -4.07 -14.44
C GLU A 101 10.21 -4.87 -15.35
N GLU A 102 11.51 -4.93 -15.06
CA GLU A 102 12.50 -5.67 -15.85
C GLU A 102 12.25 -7.19 -15.83
N PHE A 103 11.85 -7.72 -14.68
CA PHE A 103 11.51 -9.14 -14.52
C PHE A 103 10.02 -9.46 -14.79
N GLU A 104 9.24 -8.47 -15.23
CA GLU A 104 7.79 -8.59 -15.47
C GLU A 104 7.01 -9.18 -14.29
N LEU A 105 7.41 -8.83 -13.05
CA LEU A 105 6.79 -9.31 -11.82
C LEU A 105 5.43 -8.66 -11.58
N GLY A 106 4.51 -9.41 -10.96
CA GLY A 106 3.22 -8.90 -10.52
C GLY A 106 3.37 -7.86 -9.40
N SER A 107 2.40 -6.94 -9.30
CA SER A 107 2.38 -5.94 -8.22
C SER A 107 2.38 -6.58 -6.82
N GLU A 108 1.72 -7.73 -6.65
CA GLU A 108 1.67 -8.44 -5.37
C GLU A 108 3.09 -8.83 -4.90
N THR A 109 3.94 -9.32 -5.81
CA THR A 109 5.35 -9.63 -5.54
C THR A 109 6.11 -8.41 -5.02
N LEU A 110 5.89 -7.23 -5.61
CA LEU A 110 6.50 -5.99 -5.12
C LEU A 110 5.99 -5.61 -3.72
N TYR A 111 4.69 -5.69 -3.46
CA TYR A 111 4.13 -5.39 -2.13
C TYR A 111 4.66 -6.35 -1.05
N LEU A 112 4.73 -7.65 -1.35
CA LEU A 112 5.31 -8.65 -0.46
C LEU A 112 6.79 -8.37 -0.20
N THR A 113 7.56 -8.01 -1.24
CA THR A 113 8.97 -7.63 -1.12
C THR A 113 9.15 -6.51 -0.10
N VAL A 114 8.42 -5.40 -0.25
CA VAL A 114 8.56 -4.25 0.66
C VAL A 114 8.12 -4.61 2.07
N SER A 115 7.06 -5.41 2.21
CA SER A 115 6.64 -5.93 3.50
C SER A 115 7.74 -6.76 4.19
N TYR A 116 8.44 -7.63 3.46
CA TYR A 116 9.53 -8.42 4.03
C TYR A 116 10.71 -7.54 4.45
N ILE A 117 11.05 -6.54 3.64
CA ILE A 117 12.09 -5.55 3.97
C ILE A 117 11.74 -4.82 5.27
N ASP A 118 10.53 -4.25 5.37
CA ASP A 118 10.13 -3.47 6.55
C ASP A 118 10.10 -4.30 7.83
N ARG A 119 9.60 -5.53 7.76
CA ARG A 119 9.56 -6.44 8.91
C ARG A 119 10.96 -6.91 9.30
N PHE A 120 11.83 -7.17 8.33
CA PHE A 120 13.22 -7.52 8.62
C PHE A 120 13.95 -6.35 9.30
N LEU A 121 13.81 -5.14 8.77
CA LEU A 121 14.38 -3.91 9.37
C LEU A 121 13.76 -3.58 10.74
N SER A 122 12.57 -4.10 11.05
CA SER A 122 11.97 -4.00 12.39
C SER A 122 12.63 -4.92 13.42
N LEU A 123 13.36 -5.94 12.97
CA LEU A 123 13.90 -7.00 13.83
C LEU A 123 15.43 -7.04 13.86
N LYS A 124 16.08 -6.57 12.78
CA LYS A 124 17.52 -6.67 12.57
C LYS A 124 18.08 -5.35 12.08
N THR A 125 19.21 -4.95 12.64
CA THR A 125 19.99 -3.82 12.13
C THR A 125 20.67 -4.21 10.82
N VAL A 126 20.64 -3.32 9.85
CA VAL A 126 21.26 -3.53 8.55
C VAL A 126 22.17 -2.36 8.25
N ASN A 127 23.38 -2.67 7.78
CA ASN A 127 24.30 -1.66 7.30
C ASN A 127 23.88 -1.19 5.90
N GLU A 128 24.10 0.09 5.60
CA GLU A 128 23.63 0.71 4.35
C GLU A 128 24.13 -0.01 3.09
N GLN A 129 25.36 -0.54 3.11
CA GLN A 129 25.95 -1.28 1.99
C GLN A 129 25.31 -2.66 1.74
N LYS A 130 24.57 -3.20 2.72
CA LYS A 130 23.83 -4.47 2.59
C LYS A 130 22.35 -4.26 2.29
N LEU A 131 21.87 -3.01 2.24
CA LEU A 131 20.46 -2.71 2.02
C LEU A 131 19.97 -3.20 0.64
N GLN A 132 20.80 -3.07 -0.41
CA GLN A 132 20.46 -3.61 -1.73
C GLN A 132 20.39 -5.14 -1.73
N LEU A 133 21.32 -5.83 -1.05
CA LEU A 133 21.29 -7.29 -0.88
C LEU A 133 20.02 -7.76 -0.18
N LEU A 134 19.59 -7.07 0.90
CA LEU A 134 18.31 -7.32 1.55
C LEU A 134 17.16 -7.18 0.56
N GLY A 135 17.13 -6.10 -0.22
CA GLY A 135 16.07 -5.84 -1.19
C GLY A 135 15.91 -6.93 -2.25
N VAL A 136 17.00 -7.34 -2.90
CA VAL A 136 16.95 -8.40 -3.93
C VAL A 136 16.64 -9.77 -3.35
N SER A 137 17.11 -10.06 -2.14
CA SER A 137 16.83 -11.34 -1.47
C SER A 137 15.37 -11.41 -1.02
N ALA A 138 14.81 -10.31 -0.51
CA ALA A 138 13.39 -10.20 -0.20
C ALA A 138 12.52 -10.37 -1.46
N MET A 139 12.93 -9.77 -2.58
CA MET A 139 12.22 -9.93 -3.86
C MET A 139 12.32 -11.35 -4.39
N PHE A 140 13.48 -12.00 -4.26
CA PHE A 140 13.65 -13.40 -4.61
C PHE A 140 12.69 -14.30 -3.81
N ILE A 141 12.56 -14.08 -2.49
CA ILE A 141 11.57 -14.78 -1.65
C ILE A 141 10.14 -14.52 -2.14
N ALA A 142 9.78 -13.26 -2.37
CA ALA A 142 8.44 -12.89 -2.85
C ALA A 142 8.12 -13.54 -4.21
N SER A 143 9.07 -13.54 -5.15
CA SER A 143 8.91 -14.20 -6.44
C SER A 143 8.75 -15.71 -6.30
N LYS A 144 9.44 -16.36 -5.37
CA LYS A 144 9.22 -17.79 -5.10
C LYS A 144 7.83 -18.08 -4.53
N TYR A 145 7.25 -17.13 -3.82
CA TYR A 145 5.95 -17.28 -3.15
C TYR A 145 4.78 -17.03 -4.12
N GLU A 146 4.86 -15.98 -4.93
CA GLU A 146 3.72 -15.48 -5.71
C GLU A 146 3.80 -15.81 -7.21
N GLU A 147 5.00 -15.89 -7.79
CA GLU A 147 5.15 -15.97 -9.25
C GLU A 147 5.06 -17.41 -9.78
N LYS A 148 4.24 -17.59 -10.81
CA LYS A 148 4.23 -18.84 -11.59
C LYS A 148 5.56 -19.08 -12.30
N ARG A 149 6.20 -18.02 -12.77
CA ARG A 149 7.51 -18.04 -13.45
C ARG A 149 8.46 -17.09 -12.74
N ARG A 150 9.09 -17.61 -11.69
CA ARG A 150 10.06 -16.85 -10.88
C ARG A 150 11.42 -16.69 -11.59
N PRO A 151 12.09 -15.54 -11.44
CA PRO A 151 13.49 -15.39 -11.83
C PRO A 151 14.39 -16.35 -11.04
N LYS A 152 15.54 -16.69 -11.62
CA LYS A 152 16.57 -17.48 -10.94
C LYS A 152 17.41 -16.57 -10.05
N VAL A 153 18.10 -17.16 -9.08
CA VAL A 153 19.01 -16.41 -8.20
C VAL A 153 20.12 -15.71 -9.00
N GLU A 154 20.57 -16.32 -10.11
CA GLU A 154 21.58 -15.73 -11.00
C GLU A 154 21.08 -14.42 -11.65
N ASP A 155 19.78 -14.28 -11.90
CA ASP A 155 19.19 -13.06 -12.46
C ASP A 155 19.27 -11.90 -11.44
N PHE A 156 19.07 -12.20 -10.15
CA PHE A 156 19.24 -11.23 -9.06
C PHE A 156 20.71 -10.83 -8.83
N CYS A 157 21.65 -11.75 -9.02
CA CYS A 157 23.08 -11.41 -9.04
C CYS A 157 23.40 -10.47 -10.22
N TYR A 158 22.84 -10.76 -11.40
CA TYR A 158 23.07 -9.96 -12.60
C TYR A 158 22.54 -8.52 -12.46
N ILE A 159 21.31 -8.33 -11.97
CA ILE A 159 20.69 -7.00 -11.88
C ILE A 159 21.35 -6.10 -10.83
N THR A 160 22.09 -6.69 -9.88
CA THR A 160 22.96 -5.95 -8.94
C THR A 160 24.36 -5.70 -9.49
N ALA A 161 24.54 -5.82 -10.81
CA ALA A 161 25.82 -5.73 -11.50
C ALA A 161 26.89 -6.69 -10.94
N ASN A 162 26.47 -7.87 -10.47
CA ASN A 162 27.30 -8.87 -9.78
C ASN A 162 28.04 -8.32 -8.55
N THR A 163 27.46 -7.31 -7.89
CA THR A 163 27.97 -6.80 -6.61
C THR A 163 27.86 -7.88 -5.51
N TYR A 164 26.86 -8.75 -5.62
CA TYR A 164 26.63 -9.86 -4.70
C TYR A 164 26.71 -11.20 -5.42
N THR A 165 27.26 -12.19 -4.74
CA THR A 165 27.33 -13.58 -5.23
C THR A 165 26.03 -14.32 -4.96
N LYS A 166 25.87 -15.49 -5.60
CA LYS A 166 24.73 -16.38 -5.33
C LYS A 166 24.68 -16.78 -3.86
N GLU A 167 25.83 -17.06 -3.26
CA GLU A 167 25.96 -17.44 -1.87
C GLU A 167 25.52 -16.31 -0.93
N ASP A 168 25.79 -15.04 -1.28
CA ASP A 168 25.34 -13.89 -0.50
C ASP A 168 23.81 -13.76 -0.51
N VAL A 169 23.19 -13.91 -1.69
CA VAL A 169 21.72 -13.85 -1.84
C VAL A 169 21.05 -14.99 -1.09
N LEU A 170 21.59 -16.22 -1.18
CA LEU A 170 21.03 -17.37 -0.48
C LEU A 170 21.18 -17.28 1.04
N LYS A 171 22.29 -16.73 1.53
CA LYS A 171 22.47 -16.48 2.98
C LYS A 171 21.51 -15.41 3.49
N MET A 172 21.38 -14.30 2.77
CA MET A 172 20.43 -13.25 3.15
C MET A 172 18.99 -13.76 3.09
N GLU A 173 18.65 -14.60 2.09
CA GLU A 173 17.36 -15.29 2.05
C GLU A 173 17.10 -16.13 3.31
N GLU A 174 18.07 -16.94 3.74
CA GLU A 174 17.96 -17.73 4.96
C GLU A 174 17.75 -16.83 6.19
N GLU A 175 18.52 -15.75 6.32
CA GLU A 175 18.38 -14.79 7.41
C GLU A 175 16.99 -14.15 7.44
N ILE A 176 16.44 -13.75 6.29
CA ILE A 176 15.09 -13.18 6.19
C ILE A 176 14.04 -14.21 6.61
N LEU A 177 14.10 -15.43 6.07
CA LEU A 177 13.12 -16.48 6.37
C LEU A 177 13.10 -16.84 7.85
N LEU A 178 14.29 -16.96 8.47
CA LEU A 178 14.42 -17.23 9.90
C LEU A 178 13.93 -16.06 10.76
N ALA A 179 14.27 -14.82 10.39
CA ALA A 179 13.82 -13.64 11.13
C ALA A 179 12.30 -13.46 11.07
N LEU A 180 11.68 -13.80 9.94
CA LEU A 180 10.23 -13.71 9.75
C LEU A 180 9.47 -14.96 10.24
N GLU A 181 10.14 -15.94 10.84
CA GLU A 181 9.54 -17.21 11.28
C GLU A 181 8.76 -17.92 10.16
N TYR A 182 9.16 -17.75 8.89
CA TYR A 182 8.44 -18.22 7.69
C TYR A 182 7.00 -17.68 7.53
N GLU A 183 6.62 -16.64 8.28
CA GLU A 183 5.31 -15.98 8.15
C GLU A 183 5.30 -15.04 6.93
N LEU A 184 5.13 -15.63 5.74
CA LEU A 184 5.18 -14.93 4.45
C LEU A 184 3.79 -14.46 3.97
N GLY A 185 2.74 -15.22 4.26
CA GLY A 185 1.38 -14.96 3.79
C GLY A 185 0.68 -13.87 4.60
N ARG A 186 0.42 -12.72 3.97
CA ARG A 186 -0.32 -11.61 4.60
C ARG A 186 -1.02 -10.72 3.59
N PRO A 187 -2.08 -10.01 3.99
CA PRO A 187 -2.71 -9.01 3.14
C PRO A 187 -1.74 -7.87 2.82
N THR A 188 -1.74 -7.46 1.56
CA THR A 188 -1.06 -6.27 1.05
C THR A 188 -2.08 -5.21 0.66
N ILE A 189 -1.61 -4.03 0.26
CA ILE A 189 -2.49 -2.96 -0.22
C ILE A 189 -3.29 -3.48 -1.43
N ASN A 190 -2.64 -4.20 -2.35
CA ASN A 190 -3.26 -4.76 -3.55
C ASN A 190 -4.35 -5.80 -3.23
N THR A 191 -4.25 -6.53 -2.11
CA THR A 191 -5.31 -7.45 -1.65
C THR A 191 -6.65 -6.73 -1.48
N PHE A 192 -6.67 -5.58 -0.82
CA PHE A 192 -7.89 -4.79 -0.59
C PHE A 192 -8.25 -3.89 -1.77
N LEU A 193 -7.23 -3.33 -2.44
CA LEU A 193 -7.39 -2.33 -3.50
C LEU A 193 -8.29 -2.81 -4.64
N ARG A 194 -8.15 -4.07 -5.05
CA ARG A 194 -8.95 -4.65 -6.15
C ARG A 194 -10.46 -4.60 -5.85
N ARG A 195 -10.87 -4.99 -4.64
CA ARG A 195 -12.29 -4.93 -4.25
C ARG A 195 -12.76 -3.49 -4.12
N PHE A 196 -11.98 -2.62 -3.50
CA PHE A 196 -12.37 -1.22 -3.32
C PHE A 196 -12.49 -0.46 -4.65
N ILE A 197 -11.63 -0.75 -5.63
CA ILE A 197 -11.78 -0.24 -7.01
C ILE A 197 -13.08 -0.72 -7.63
N ARG A 198 -13.42 -2.01 -7.51
CA ARG A 198 -14.67 -2.56 -8.05
C ARG A 198 -15.89 -1.85 -7.47
N VAL A 199 -15.93 -1.69 -6.14
CA VAL A 199 -17.00 -0.94 -5.45
C VAL A 199 -17.07 0.51 -5.97
N ALA A 200 -15.92 1.19 -6.07
CA ALA A 200 -15.86 2.56 -6.58
C ALA A 200 -16.34 2.72 -8.03
N GLN A 201 -16.06 1.73 -8.90
CA GLN A 201 -16.53 1.73 -10.29
C GLN A 201 -18.06 1.60 -10.38
N GLU A 202 -18.65 0.72 -9.57
CA GLU A 202 -20.10 0.53 -9.52
C GLU A 202 -20.83 1.77 -8.96
N ASP A 203 -20.27 2.38 -7.92
CA ASP A 203 -20.82 3.57 -7.27
C ASP A 203 -20.93 4.78 -8.23
N PHE A 204 -19.96 4.96 -9.13
CA PHE A 204 -20.00 6.06 -10.09
C PHE A 204 -21.15 5.95 -11.11
N LYS A 205 -21.83 4.79 -11.22
CA LYS A 205 -22.88 4.50 -12.23
C LYS A 205 -22.48 4.86 -13.67
N VAL A 206 -21.19 5.03 -13.93
CA VAL A 206 -20.63 5.38 -15.24
C VAL A 206 -19.67 4.25 -15.62
N PRO A 207 -20.00 3.46 -16.66
CA PRO A 207 -19.14 2.37 -17.07
C PRO A 207 -17.77 2.92 -17.51
N ASN A 208 -16.71 2.25 -17.06
CA ASN A 208 -15.32 2.41 -17.50
C ASN A 208 -14.73 3.80 -17.29
N LEU A 209 -14.23 4.06 -16.07
CA LEU A 209 -13.21 5.08 -15.83
C LEU A 209 -11.82 4.43 -16.00
N PRO A 210 -11.22 4.43 -17.21
CA PRO A 210 -9.99 3.69 -17.47
C PRO A 210 -8.80 4.20 -16.65
N GLN A 211 -8.87 5.43 -16.13
CA GLN A 211 -7.85 6.01 -15.28
C GLN A 211 -7.96 5.59 -13.81
N LEU A 212 -9.10 5.09 -13.34
CA LEU A 212 -9.34 4.87 -11.91
C LEU A 212 -8.39 3.81 -11.33
N GLU A 213 -8.37 2.62 -11.92
CA GLU A 213 -7.51 1.53 -11.45
C GLU A 213 -6.02 1.88 -11.54
N PRO A 214 -5.48 2.36 -12.69
CA PRO A 214 -4.08 2.78 -12.75
C PRO A 214 -3.72 3.87 -11.75
N LEU A 215 -4.62 4.83 -11.49
CA LEU A 215 -4.38 5.91 -10.54
C LEU A 215 -4.38 5.39 -9.09
N CYS A 216 -5.31 4.51 -8.73
CA CYS A 216 -5.31 3.84 -7.43
C CYS A 216 -4.01 3.05 -7.21
N CYS A 217 -3.56 2.29 -8.20
CA CYS A 217 -2.30 1.55 -8.13
C CYS A 217 -1.09 2.49 -8.01
N TYR A 218 -1.08 3.60 -8.77
CA TYR A 218 -0.03 4.61 -8.68
C TYR A 218 0.09 5.22 -7.28
N LEU A 219 -1.04 5.64 -6.69
CA LEU A 219 -1.08 6.21 -5.35
C LEU A 219 -0.66 5.20 -4.28
N SER A 220 -1.07 3.94 -4.44
CA SER A 220 -0.68 2.83 -3.56
C SER A 220 0.83 2.57 -3.63
N GLU A 221 1.41 2.53 -4.83
CA GLU A 221 2.85 2.36 -4.99
C GLU A 221 3.62 3.58 -4.45
N LEU A 222 3.17 4.82 -4.68
CA LEU A 222 3.78 6.01 -4.05
C LEU A 222 3.80 5.91 -2.52
N SER A 223 2.71 5.46 -1.90
CA SER A 223 2.63 5.31 -0.45
C SER A 223 3.66 4.29 0.08
N MET A 224 3.92 3.23 -0.68
CA MET A 224 4.86 2.17 -0.30
C MET A 224 6.32 2.66 -0.24
N LEU A 225 6.69 3.66 -1.04
CA LEU A 225 8.04 4.24 -1.05
C LEU A 225 8.32 5.07 0.20
N HIS A 226 7.29 5.71 0.77
CA HIS A 226 7.45 6.66 1.86
C HIS A 226 7.27 6.03 3.24
N TYR A 227 8.29 6.16 4.08
CA TYR A 227 8.32 5.58 5.43
C TYR A 227 7.15 6.03 6.32
N SER A 228 6.66 7.27 6.16
CA SER A 228 5.50 7.79 6.90
C SER A 228 4.21 6.98 6.71
N CYS A 229 4.13 6.17 5.64
CA CYS A 229 2.97 5.33 5.35
C CYS A 229 3.06 3.95 6.01
N VAL A 230 4.22 3.52 6.50
CA VAL A 230 4.43 2.19 7.12
C VAL A 230 3.50 1.98 8.32
N LYS A 231 3.20 3.04 9.08
CA LYS A 231 2.30 3.01 10.24
C LYS A 231 0.84 2.65 9.91
N PHE A 232 0.40 2.83 8.67
CA PHE A 232 -0.98 2.53 8.26
C PHE A 232 -1.15 1.06 7.88
N VAL A 233 -2.35 0.54 8.12
CA VAL A 233 -2.73 -0.80 7.68
C VAL A 233 -3.01 -0.84 6.17
N PRO A 234 -2.76 -1.97 5.49
CA PRO A 234 -3.01 -2.13 4.05
C PRO A 234 -4.41 -1.70 3.57
N SER A 235 -5.47 -2.04 4.30
CA SER A 235 -6.84 -1.65 3.92
C SER A 235 -7.06 -0.15 3.95
N LEU A 236 -6.54 0.56 4.96
CA LEU A 236 -6.61 2.02 5.06
C LEU A 236 -5.85 2.70 3.92
N LEU A 237 -4.67 2.18 3.56
CA LEU A 237 -3.89 2.67 2.42
C LEU A 237 -4.68 2.47 1.10
N ALA A 238 -5.30 1.31 0.91
CA ALA A 238 -6.10 1.02 -0.27
C ALA A 238 -7.34 1.92 -0.36
N ALA A 239 -8.06 2.11 0.74
CA ALA A 239 -9.22 3.00 0.82
C ALA A 239 -8.83 4.45 0.53
N SER A 240 -7.72 4.92 1.10
CA SER A 240 -7.18 6.27 0.86
C SER A 240 -6.78 6.48 -0.60
N ALA A 241 -6.16 5.48 -1.24
CA ALA A 241 -5.82 5.54 -2.65
C ALA A 241 -7.08 5.65 -3.53
N VAL A 242 -8.14 4.90 -3.22
CA VAL A 242 -9.42 5.00 -3.91
C VAL A 242 -10.06 6.37 -3.68
N PHE A 243 -10.13 6.86 -2.45
CA PHE A 243 -10.66 8.18 -2.12
C PHE A 243 -9.97 9.26 -2.96
N LEU A 244 -8.64 9.29 -2.93
CA LEU A 244 -7.86 10.32 -3.60
C LEU A 244 -7.95 10.19 -5.13
N ALA A 245 -7.97 8.97 -5.67
CA ALA A 245 -8.16 8.76 -7.10
C ALA A 245 -9.53 9.27 -7.57
N ARG A 246 -10.61 9.00 -6.81
CA ARG A 246 -11.96 9.51 -7.09
C ARG A 246 -11.98 11.04 -7.07
N PHE A 247 -11.33 11.66 -6.08
CA PHE A 247 -11.22 13.12 -6.00
C PHE A 247 -10.45 13.72 -7.19
N ILE A 248 -9.32 13.12 -7.57
CA ILE A 248 -8.51 13.58 -8.71
C ILE A 248 -9.31 13.50 -10.03
N ILE A 249 -10.07 12.43 -10.24
CA ILE A 249 -10.84 12.21 -11.47
C ILE A 249 -12.09 13.10 -11.49
N ARG A 250 -12.78 13.26 -10.35
CA ARG A 250 -14.03 14.03 -10.21
C ARG A 250 -13.99 14.98 -9.02
N PRO A 251 -13.24 16.08 -9.11
CA PRO A 251 -13.04 17.00 -7.98
C PRO A 251 -14.30 17.76 -7.56
N LYS A 252 -15.37 17.73 -8.37
CA LYS A 252 -16.67 18.37 -8.08
C LYS A 252 -17.64 17.44 -7.36
N GLN A 253 -17.32 16.16 -7.23
CA GLN A 253 -18.16 15.15 -6.60
C GLN A 253 -17.50 14.70 -5.29
N HIS A 254 -18.31 14.46 -4.25
CA HIS A 254 -17.78 13.89 -3.02
C HIS A 254 -17.17 12.50 -3.31
N PRO A 255 -15.89 12.27 -2.95
CA PRO A 255 -15.16 11.06 -3.34
C PRO A 255 -15.51 9.84 -2.47
N TRP A 256 -16.18 10.04 -1.34
CA TRP A 256 -16.61 8.97 -0.44
C TRP A 256 -18.13 8.85 -0.46
N SER A 257 -18.65 7.64 -0.60
CA SER A 257 -20.08 7.35 -0.61
C SER A 257 -20.40 6.33 0.47
N GLN A 258 -21.66 6.26 0.89
CA GLN A 258 -22.13 5.28 1.86
C GLN A 258 -21.76 3.84 1.45
N MET A 259 -21.85 3.52 0.16
CA MET A 259 -21.44 2.22 -0.36
C MET A 259 -19.95 1.92 -0.12
N LEU A 260 -19.05 2.90 -0.29
CA LEU A 260 -17.64 2.69 0.02
C LEU A 260 -17.42 2.53 1.52
N GLU A 261 -18.09 3.32 2.35
CA GLU A 261 -18.03 3.18 3.81
C GLU A 261 -18.47 1.78 4.26
N GLU A 262 -19.57 1.26 3.71
CA GLU A 262 -20.08 -0.08 4.01
C GLU A 262 -19.11 -1.20 3.63
N TYR A 263 -18.45 -1.11 2.47
CA TYR A 263 -17.53 -2.16 1.98
C TYR A 263 -16.10 -2.02 2.50
N THR A 264 -15.64 -0.81 2.82
CA THR A 264 -14.28 -0.56 3.33
C THR A 264 -14.21 -0.51 4.85
N LYS A 265 -15.34 -0.25 5.51
CA LYS A 265 -15.50 -0.01 6.94
C LYS A 265 -14.80 1.25 7.47
N TYR A 266 -14.54 2.22 6.59
CA TYR A 266 -13.94 3.51 6.94
C TYR A 266 -14.86 4.67 6.59
N GLU A 267 -15.03 5.59 7.52
CA GLU A 267 -15.62 6.90 7.29
C GLU A 267 -14.61 7.80 6.54
N ALA A 268 -15.08 8.89 5.94
CA ALA A 268 -14.19 9.83 5.25
C ALA A 268 -13.13 10.43 6.20
N ALA A 269 -13.53 10.70 7.45
CA ALA A 269 -12.66 11.25 8.49
C ALA A 269 -11.50 10.32 8.85
N ASP A 270 -11.71 8.99 8.87
CA ASP A 270 -10.66 8.01 9.16
C ASP A 270 -9.51 8.07 8.16
N LEU A 271 -9.82 8.42 6.91
CA LEU A 271 -8.87 8.44 5.80
C LEU A 271 -8.09 9.76 5.71
N GLN A 272 -8.52 10.81 6.40
CA GLN A 272 -8.02 12.18 6.25
C GLN A 272 -6.50 12.28 6.29
N VAL A 273 -5.88 11.69 7.32
CA VAL A 273 -4.42 11.77 7.51
C VAL A 273 -3.68 11.04 6.39
N CYS A 274 -4.14 9.85 6.02
CA CYS A 274 -3.48 9.03 5.00
C CYS A 274 -3.66 9.62 3.60
N VAL A 275 -4.86 10.11 3.26
CA VAL A 275 -5.14 10.82 2.01
C VAL A 275 -4.30 12.10 1.90
N GLY A 276 -4.18 12.87 2.98
CA GLY A 276 -3.32 14.07 3.01
C GLY A 276 -1.87 13.74 2.69
N ILE A 277 -1.32 12.68 3.31
CA ILE A 277 0.04 12.22 3.00
C ILE A 277 0.14 11.81 1.52
N MET A 278 -0.75 10.93 1.02
CA MET A 278 -0.70 10.50 -0.38
C MET A 278 -0.83 11.65 -1.38
N HIS A 279 -1.63 12.67 -1.05
CA HIS A 279 -1.81 13.86 -1.86
C HIS A 279 -0.53 14.71 -1.92
N ASP A 280 0.14 14.91 -0.78
CA ASP A 280 1.46 15.55 -0.74
C ASP A 280 2.48 14.78 -1.57
N LEU A 281 2.50 13.45 -1.45
CA LEU A 281 3.38 12.58 -2.24
C LEU A 281 3.10 12.71 -3.74
N TYR A 282 1.83 12.77 -4.14
CA TYR A 282 1.44 12.98 -5.54
C TYR A 282 1.96 14.33 -6.06
N LEU A 283 1.80 15.40 -5.28
CA LEU A 283 2.21 16.77 -5.62
C LEU A 283 3.72 16.97 -5.73
N ARG A 284 4.53 16.24 -4.94
CA ARG A 284 6.01 16.30 -4.93
C ARG A 284 6.64 15.70 -6.19
N ARG A 285 6.36 16.29 -7.36
CA ARG A 285 6.77 15.82 -8.70
C ARG A 285 8.29 15.75 -8.93
N SER A 286 9.10 16.34 -8.05
CA SER A 286 10.53 16.61 -8.27
C SER A 286 11.48 16.10 -7.18
N GLU A 287 10.99 15.53 -6.08
CA GLU A 287 11.88 14.96 -5.06
C GLU A 287 12.37 13.59 -5.56
N GLY A 288 13.68 13.40 -5.64
CA GLY A 288 14.33 12.33 -6.41
C GLY A 288 14.06 10.88 -5.96
N ALA A 289 13.15 10.66 -5.02
CA ALA A 289 12.87 9.39 -4.36
C ALA A 289 11.70 8.58 -4.98
N SER A 290 11.12 8.99 -6.11
CA SER A 290 9.99 8.25 -6.75
C SER A 290 10.03 8.30 -8.28
N LYS A 291 11.23 8.27 -8.87
CA LYS A 291 11.41 8.48 -10.32
C LYS A 291 10.90 7.27 -11.09
N ALA A 292 11.19 6.06 -10.62
CA ALA A 292 10.80 4.83 -11.28
C ALA A 292 9.27 4.68 -11.29
N VAL A 293 8.62 4.83 -10.13
CA VAL A 293 7.15 4.73 -10.02
C VAL A 293 6.47 5.75 -10.92
N ARG A 294 6.93 7.01 -10.93
CA ARG A 294 6.38 8.04 -11.81
C ARG A 294 6.57 7.71 -13.28
N LYS A 295 7.75 7.21 -13.66
CA LYS A 295 8.06 6.79 -15.03
C LYS A 295 7.15 5.64 -15.46
N LYS A 296 6.96 4.63 -14.60
CA LYS A 296 6.05 3.50 -14.80
C LYS A 296 4.63 3.99 -15.11
N TYR A 297 4.03 4.78 -14.22
CA TYR A 297 2.64 5.26 -14.37
C TYR A 297 2.47 6.43 -15.35
N ASN A 298 3.55 6.88 -15.99
CA ASN A 298 3.53 7.78 -17.14
C ASN A 298 3.52 7.03 -18.50
N GLN A 299 3.44 5.70 -18.49
CA GLN A 299 3.34 4.92 -19.72
C GLN A 299 1.89 4.87 -20.23
N HIS A 300 1.70 4.70 -21.54
CA HIS A 300 0.38 4.60 -22.16
C HIS A 300 -0.50 3.50 -21.55
N LYS A 301 0.08 2.34 -21.21
CA LYS A 301 -0.65 1.22 -20.57
C LYS A 301 -1.33 1.63 -19.26
N PHE A 302 -0.83 2.65 -18.58
CA PHE A 302 -1.37 3.19 -17.33
C PHE A 302 -2.10 4.52 -17.52
N GLN A 303 -2.53 4.86 -18.74
CA GLN A 303 -3.33 6.06 -19.03
C GLN A 303 -2.67 7.39 -18.62
N TYR A 304 -1.34 7.42 -18.50
CA TYR A 304 -0.58 8.62 -18.10
C TYR A 304 -1.03 9.23 -16.76
N VAL A 305 -1.55 8.42 -15.83
CA VAL A 305 -2.15 8.89 -14.56
C VAL A 305 -1.21 9.70 -13.68
N ALA A 306 0.11 9.49 -13.81
CA ALA A 306 1.13 10.29 -13.13
C ALA A 306 1.17 11.77 -13.56
N THR A 307 0.56 12.12 -14.70
CA THR A 307 0.57 13.48 -15.26
C THR A 307 -0.68 14.30 -14.95
N ILE A 308 -1.75 13.64 -14.46
CA ILE A 308 -3.04 14.28 -14.17
C ILE A 308 -2.83 15.46 -13.22
N ARG A 309 -3.55 16.56 -13.48
CA ARG A 309 -3.48 17.74 -12.60
C ARG A 309 -4.41 17.53 -11.42
N VAL A 310 -3.89 17.77 -10.22
CA VAL A 310 -4.67 17.77 -8.98
C VAL A 310 -4.67 19.17 -8.37
N TYR A 311 -5.70 19.48 -7.59
CA TYR A 311 -5.75 20.68 -6.76
C TYR A 311 -4.59 20.68 -5.75
N GLN A 312 -4.06 21.87 -5.44
CA GLN A 312 -2.94 22.02 -4.50
C GLN A 312 -3.34 21.76 -3.06
N GLU A 313 -4.63 21.90 -2.74
CA GLU A 313 -5.17 21.70 -1.40
C GLU A 313 -6.42 20.83 -1.48
N LEU A 314 -6.62 20.02 -0.44
CA LEU A 314 -7.83 19.22 -0.25
C LEU A 314 -8.88 20.07 0.48
N PRO A 315 -10.10 20.27 -0.08
CA PRO A 315 -11.16 20.98 0.60
C PRO A 315 -11.51 20.36 1.96
N VAL A 316 -11.74 21.18 2.99
CA VAL A 316 -12.10 20.72 4.34
C VAL A 316 -13.45 19.98 4.34
N THR A 317 -14.35 20.35 3.43
CA THR A 317 -15.67 19.73 3.24
C THR A 317 -15.62 18.27 2.76
N LEU A 318 -14.43 17.74 2.43
CA LEU A 318 -14.25 16.34 2.05
C LEU A 318 -14.33 15.37 3.24
N TRP A 319 -14.27 15.90 4.46
CA TRP A 319 -14.21 15.12 5.69
C TRP A 319 -15.50 15.22 6.51
N GLU A 320 -16.47 15.99 6.03
CA GLU A 320 -17.78 16.10 6.66
C GLU A 320 -18.63 14.89 6.25
N ASP A 321 -19.36 14.32 7.21
CA ASP A 321 -20.16 13.11 6.97
C ASP A 321 -21.14 13.32 5.82
N VAL A 322 -21.26 12.29 4.98
CA VAL A 322 -22.22 12.25 3.89
C VAL A 322 -23.59 11.95 4.47
N THR A 323 -24.18 12.87 5.23
CA THR A 323 -25.63 12.86 5.48
C THR A 323 -26.32 13.24 4.18
N ILE A 324 -26.57 12.26 3.32
CA ILE A 324 -27.49 12.37 2.18
C ILE A 324 -28.73 11.53 2.46
#